data_AF-A0A2V9P799-F1
#
_entry.id   AF-A0A2V9P799-F1
#
_cell.length_a   1.000
_cell.length_b   1.000
_cell.length_c   1.000
_cell.angle_alpha   90.00
_cell.angle_beta   90.00
_cell.angle_gamma   90.00
#
_symmetry.space_group_name_H-M   'P 1'
#
loop_
_entity.id
_entity.type
_entity.pdbx_description
1 polymer ?
#
loop_
_entity_poly.entity_id
_entity_poly.type
_entity_poly.pdbx_seq_one_letter_code
_entity_poly.pdbx_strand_id
1 'polypeptide(L)'
;MPSQLDMSVVVAGSLRMLLNLHEKDVAQTTAEWMTQLQQDLEESSREFAAAMAEYEKQQDEAFKILACHGGWLGMERHFTSSQAQLVVQLYKTEGDAAMNDAIANYFNTNHCARLSEMTDAWSSIPYLRDRQAIIRDAVSAHHEGHFTLTVPALLPLADGLSAEIVGIAVGNRNVVKAVARDWKQREAEVWAKVFADVVENVIYKRYDFGNDPAPYLNRHGILHGRVPDYADKLNSIRVFLLVDAIAYLCLEKQQQTPLSASP
;
A
#
# COMPACT_ATOMS: atom_id res chain seq x y z
N MET A 1 72.15 10.80 2.65
CA MET A 1 72.86 9.86 1.76
C MET A 1 71.79 9.07 0.98
N PRO A 2 71.98 8.92 -0.34
CA PRO A 2 70.95 9.01 -1.41
C PRO A 2 70.12 7.70 -1.54
N SER A 3 69.00 7.60 -2.28
CA SER A 3 68.76 8.12 -3.64
C SER A 3 67.28 8.33 -3.98
N GLN A 4 66.99 9.55 -4.45
CA GLN A 4 65.86 9.90 -5.31
C GLN A 4 66.01 9.22 -6.68
N LEU A 5 65.58 7.98 -6.82
CA LEU A 5 65.42 7.29 -8.10
C LEU A 5 64.22 6.36 -7.93
N ASP A 6 63.02 6.80 -8.34
CA ASP A 6 62.09 5.95 -9.11
C ASP A 6 60.73 6.58 -9.47
N MET A 7 60.40 7.79 -9.00
CA MET A 7 59.13 8.42 -9.41
C MET A 7 59.22 9.14 -10.77
N SER A 8 60.40 9.63 -11.13
CA SER A 8 60.60 10.32 -12.42
C SER A 8 60.64 9.36 -13.61
N VAL A 9 61.04 8.10 -13.40
CA VAL A 9 61.13 7.08 -14.47
C VAL A 9 59.75 6.55 -14.84
N VAL A 10 58.87 6.35 -13.85
CA VAL A 10 57.49 5.91 -14.08
C VAL A 10 56.68 7.02 -14.79
N VAL A 11 56.79 8.27 -14.32
CA VAL A 11 56.07 9.41 -14.94
C VAL A 11 56.63 9.75 -16.32
N ALA A 12 57.95 9.66 -16.53
CA ALA A 12 58.54 9.83 -17.87
C ALA A 12 58.20 8.67 -18.81
N GLY A 13 58.05 7.44 -18.31
CA GLY A 13 57.60 6.28 -19.06
C GLY A 13 56.15 6.44 -19.57
N SER A 14 55.25 6.93 -18.71
CA SER A 14 53.86 7.24 -19.07
C SER A 14 53.75 8.42 -20.04
N LEU A 15 54.56 9.47 -19.86
CA LEU A 15 54.61 10.63 -20.77
C LEU A 15 55.21 10.26 -22.14
N ARG A 16 56.19 9.36 -22.20
CA ARG A 16 56.78 8.90 -23.47
C ARG A 16 55.88 7.90 -24.20
N MET A 17 55.06 7.15 -23.46
CA MET A 17 53.99 6.31 -24.02
C MET A 17 52.87 7.19 -24.61
N LEU A 18 52.51 8.30 -23.94
CA LEU A 18 51.55 9.29 -24.45
C LEU A 18 52.08 10.08 -25.66
N LEU A 19 53.39 10.35 -25.74
CA LEU A 19 54.02 11.04 -26.87
C LEU A 19 54.22 10.16 -28.13
N ASN A 20 54.12 8.84 -27.99
CA ASN A 20 54.26 7.88 -29.10
C ASN A 20 52.92 7.29 -29.58
N LEU A 21 51.80 7.66 -28.96
CA LEU A 21 50.48 7.29 -29.47
C LEU A 21 50.17 8.16 -30.70
N HIS A 22 50.08 7.54 -31.87
CA HIS A 22 49.57 8.22 -33.06
C HIS A 22 48.16 8.75 -32.75
N GLU A 23 47.74 9.88 -33.33
CA GLU A 23 46.36 10.39 -33.20
C GLU A 23 45.31 9.29 -33.47
N LYS A 24 45.63 8.36 -34.37
CA LYS A 24 44.81 7.17 -34.66
C LYS A 24 44.74 6.18 -33.50
N ASP A 25 45.81 5.95 -32.75
CA ASP A 25 45.79 5.06 -31.57
C ASP A 25 45.00 5.69 -30.43
N VAL A 26 45.14 7.00 -30.19
CA VAL A 26 44.33 7.70 -29.17
C VAL A 26 42.84 7.66 -29.54
N ALA A 27 42.51 7.94 -30.80
CA ALA A 27 41.13 7.89 -31.31
C ALA A 27 40.56 6.46 -31.26
N GLN A 28 41.36 5.45 -31.58
CA GLN A 28 40.94 4.05 -31.51
C GLN A 28 40.73 3.61 -30.06
N THR A 29 41.64 3.95 -29.15
CA THR A 29 41.52 3.63 -27.72
C THR A 29 40.33 4.36 -27.07
N THR A 30 40.04 5.60 -27.48
CA THR A 30 38.84 6.32 -27.01
C THR A 30 37.55 5.75 -27.59
N ALA A 31 37.53 5.31 -28.85
CA ALA A 31 36.38 4.63 -29.44
C ALA A 31 36.11 3.28 -28.77
N GLU A 32 37.14 2.50 -28.45
CA GLU A 32 37.04 1.24 -27.70
C GLU A 32 36.50 1.50 -26.29
N TRP A 33 37.01 2.52 -25.59
CA TRP A 33 36.52 2.91 -24.26
C TRP A 33 35.06 3.39 -24.26
N MET A 34 34.65 4.23 -25.23
CA MET A 34 33.25 4.65 -25.38
C MET A 34 32.34 3.46 -25.68
N THR A 35 32.80 2.51 -26.51
CA THR A 35 32.05 1.29 -26.82
C THR A 35 31.86 0.43 -25.56
N GLN A 36 32.92 0.26 -24.77
CA GLN A 36 32.85 -0.49 -23.52
C GLN A 36 31.91 0.18 -22.51
N LEU A 37 32.03 1.50 -22.33
CA LEU A 37 31.15 2.25 -21.44
C LEU A 37 29.68 2.14 -21.85
N GLN A 38 29.40 2.17 -23.16
CA GLN A 38 28.04 1.98 -23.66
C GLN A 38 27.54 0.56 -23.39
N GLN A 39 28.37 -0.46 -23.60
CA GLN A 39 28.03 -1.85 -23.29
C GLN A 39 27.76 -2.05 -21.79
N ASP A 40 28.62 -1.51 -20.92
CA ASP A 40 28.46 -1.59 -19.46
C ASP A 40 27.16 -0.89 -19.01
N LEU A 41 26.83 0.26 -19.62
CA LEU A 41 25.59 0.98 -19.33
C LEU A 41 24.35 0.20 -19.83
N GLU A 42 24.43 -0.41 -21.00
CA GLU A 42 23.36 -1.26 -21.56
C GLU A 42 23.17 -2.55 -20.74
N GLU A 43 24.25 -3.13 -20.21
CA GLU A 43 24.19 -4.27 -19.29
C GLU A 43 23.57 -3.86 -17.94
N SER A 44 24.06 -2.80 -17.31
CA SER A 44 23.51 -2.30 -16.04
C SER A 44 22.04 -1.89 -16.17
N SER A 45 21.66 -1.26 -17.28
CA SER A 45 20.26 -0.92 -17.59
C SER A 45 19.38 -2.18 -17.72
N ARG A 46 19.88 -3.23 -18.39
CA ARG A 46 19.17 -4.51 -18.50
C ARG A 46 19.03 -5.21 -17.15
N GLU A 47 20.08 -5.24 -16.34
CA GLU A 47 20.03 -5.81 -14.99
C GLU A 47 19.05 -5.06 -14.09
N PHE A 48 19.07 -3.73 -14.13
CA PHE A 48 18.12 -2.89 -13.41
C PHE A 48 16.68 -3.13 -13.88
N ALA A 49 16.44 -3.18 -15.19
CA ALA A 49 15.12 -3.48 -15.74
C ALA A 49 14.63 -4.88 -15.34
N ALA A 50 15.50 -5.88 -15.33
CA ALA A 50 15.17 -7.23 -14.88
C ALA A 50 14.84 -7.27 -13.38
N ALA A 51 15.60 -6.57 -12.55
CA ALA A 51 15.34 -6.46 -11.11
C ALA A 51 14.01 -5.76 -10.83
N MET A 52 13.70 -4.69 -11.58
CA MET A 52 12.40 -3.99 -11.48
C MET A 52 11.24 -4.89 -11.91
N ALA A 53 11.37 -5.63 -13.01
CA ALA A 53 10.33 -6.54 -13.48
C ALA A 53 10.07 -7.69 -12.49
N GLU A 54 11.11 -8.23 -11.87
CA GLU A 54 10.97 -9.26 -10.83
C GLU A 54 10.34 -8.67 -9.56
N TYR A 55 10.69 -7.45 -9.18
CA TYR A 55 10.07 -6.74 -8.06
C TYR A 55 8.56 -6.51 -8.30
N GLU A 56 8.18 -6.02 -9.48
CA GLU A 56 6.78 -5.83 -9.87
C GLU A 56 5.99 -7.14 -9.82
N LYS A 57 6.58 -8.23 -10.31
CA LYS A 57 5.94 -9.56 -10.27
C LYS A 57 5.71 -10.06 -8.84
N GLN A 58 6.67 -9.82 -7.94
CA GLN A 58 6.51 -10.17 -6.52
C GLN A 58 5.44 -9.32 -5.83
N GLN A 59 5.36 -8.03 -6.17
CA GLN A 59 4.30 -7.14 -5.69
C GLN A 59 2.92 -7.61 -6.19
N ASP A 60 2.80 -7.98 -7.47
CA ASP A 60 1.58 -8.52 -8.07
C ASP A 60 1.10 -9.82 -7.40
N GLU A 61 2.03 -10.68 -7.01
CA GLU A 61 1.70 -11.92 -6.30
C GLU A 61 1.27 -11.64 -4.85
N ALA A 62 2.01 -10.79 -4.14
CA ALA A 62 1.67 -10.37 -2.79
C ALA A 62 0.28 -9.73 -2.74
N PHE A 63 0.00 -8.89 -3.73
CA PHE A 63 -1.30 -8.30 -3.98
C PHE A 63 -2.41 -9.35 -4.10
N LYS A 64 -2.28 -10.34 -4.98
CA LYS A 64 -3.32 -11.35 -5.20
C LYS A 64 -3.65 -12.10 -3.91
N ILE A 65 -2.62 -12.42 -3.13
CA ILE A 65 -2.77 -13.15 -1.87
C ILE A 65 -3.50 -12.28 -0.84
N LEU A 66 -3.01 -11.07 -0.57
CA LEU A 66 -3.60 -10.18 0.44
C LEU A 66 -5.03 -9.74 0.09
N ALA A 67 -5.29 -9.50 -1.20
CA ALA A 67 -6.58 -9.04 -1.70
C ALA A 67 -7.62 -10.16 -1.82
N CYS A 68 -7.30 -11.20 -2.60
CA CYS A 68 -8.28 -12.22 -2.97
C CYS A 68 -8.52 -13.25 -1.86
N HIS A 69 -7.50 -13.51 -1.03
CA HIS A 69 -7.60 -14.53 0.01
C HIS A 69 -7.81 -13.95 1.42
N GLY A 70 -7.26 -12.75 1.68
CA GLY A 70 -7.32 -12.14 3.01
C GLY A 70 -8.31 -11.00 3.18
N GLY A 71 -8.74 -10.33 2.10
CA GLY A 71 -9.57 -9.12 2.17
C GLY A 71 -8.87 -7.96 2.91
N TRP A 72 -7.54 -7.92 2.88
CA TRP A 72 -6.73 -6.94 3.60
C TRP A 72 -6.52 -5.68 2.75
N LEU A 73 -7.07 -4.56 3.21
CA LEU A 73 -6.98 -3.26 2.56
C LEU A 73 -5.81 -2.45 3.12
N GLY A 74 -5.18 -1.63 2.28
CA GLY A 74 -4.24 -0.60 2.73
C GLY A 74 -2.93 -1.12 3.32
N MET A 75 -2.57 -2.38 3.04
CA MET A 75 -1.39 -3.02 3.64
C MET A 75 -0.08 -2.37 3.19
N GLU A 76 -0.06 -1.74 2.01
CA GLU A 76 1.08 -0.97 1.48
C GLU A 76 1.52 0.17 2.39
N ARG A 77 0.61 0.68 3.23
CA ARG A 77 0.91 1.77 4.18
C ARG A 77 1.40 1.25 5.54
N HIS A 78 1.08 0.00 5.85
CA HIS A 78 1.33 -0.59 7.18
C HIS A 78 2.48 -1.58 7.18
N PHE A 79 2.82 -2.16 6.04
CA PHE A 79 3.88 -3.14 5.89
C PHE A 79 5.06 -2.61 5.08
N THR A 80 6.26 -2.90 5.57
CA THR A 80 7.49 -2.86 4.78
C THR A 80 7.49 -3.98 3.74
N SER A 81 8.31 -3.85 2.68
CA SER A 81 8.46 -4.90 1.65
C SER A 81 8.84 -6.26 2.27
N SER A 82 9.69 -6.28 3.30
CA SER A 82 10.04 -7.50 4.04
C SER A 82 8.87 -8.13 4.79
N GLN A 83 8.00 -7.31 5.40
CA GLN A 83 6.82 -7.81 6.11
C GLN A 83 5.77 -8.35 5.12
N ALA A 84 5.58 -7.67 3.99
CA ALA A 84 4.71 -8.16 2.93
C ALA A 84 5.20 -9.52 2.39
N GLN A 85 6.51 -9.66 2.13
CA GLN A 85 7.11 -10.93 1.70
C GLN A 85 6.94 -12.04 2.74
N LEU A 86 7.12 -11.75 4.03
CA LEU A 86 6.92 -12.73 5.10
C LEU A 86 5.47 -13.25 5.12
N VAL A 87 4.49 -12.36 4.98
CA VAL A 87 3.06 -12.72 4.98
C VAL A 87 2.71 -13.57 3.77
N VAL A 88 3.27 -13.25 2.60
CA VAL A 88 3.15 -14.09 1.39
C VAL A 88 3.76 -15.45 1.57
N GLN A 89 4.95 -15.53 2.19
CA GLN A 89 5.60 -16.80 2.47
C GLN A 89 4.77 -17.65 3.43
N LEU A 90 4.25 -17.06 4.51
CA LEU A 90 3.38 -17.73 5.47
C LEU A 90 2.13 -18.30 4.78
N TYR A 91 1.50 -17.54 3.88
CA TYR A 91 0.40 -18.05 3.07
C TYR A 91 0.83 -19.26 2.23
N LYS A 92 1.99 -19.20 1.55
CA LYS A 92 2.48 -20.29 0.71
C LYS A 92 2.83 -21.56 1.50
N THR A 93 3.30 -21.43 2.74
CA THR A 93 3.76 -22.57 3.55
C THR A 93 2.67 -23.14 4.46
N GLU A 94 1.81 -22.29 5.02
CA GLU A 94 0.89 -22.63 6.11
C GLU A 94 -0.58 -22.27 5.80
N GLY A 95 -0.83 -21.53 4.72
CA GLY A 95 -2.17 -21.21 4.23
C GLY A 95 -2.82 -19.95 4.85
N ASP A 96 -4.10 -19.77 4.54
CA ASP A 96 -4.87 -18.56 4.87
C ASP A 96 -4.95 -18.25 6.36
N ALA A 97 -5.13 -19.29 7.19
CA ALA A 97 -5.30 -19.12 8.62
C ALA A 97 -4.04 -18.50 9.27
N ALA A 98 -2.86 -19.06 8.96
CA ALA A 98 -1.58 -18.57 9.48
C ALA A 98 -1.29 -17.14 9.00
N MET A 99 -1.57 -16.84 7.73
CA MET A 99 -1.45 -15.49 7.18
C MET A 99 -2.34 -14.49 7.94
N ASN A 100 -3.63 -14.82 8.08
CA ASN A 100 -4.59 -13.95 8.75
C ASN A 100 -4.25 -13.74 10.23
N ASP A 101 -3.78 -14.78 10.91
CA ASP A 101 -3.34 -14.69 12.31
C ASP A 101 -2.08 -13.83 12.46
N ALA A 102 -1.11 -13.95 11.54
CA ALA A 102 0.08 -13.11 11.54
C ALA A 102 -0.27 -11.62 11.38
N ILE A 103 -1.15 -11.30 10.43
CA ILE A 103 -1.63 -9.93 10.22
C ILE A 103 -2.42 -9.44 11.44
N ALA A 104 -3.31 -10.28 11.99
CA ALA A 104 -4.07 -9.90 13.17
C ALA A 104 -3.17 -9.63 14.38
N ASN A 105 -2.14 -10.45 14.59
CA ASN A 105 -1.18 -10.26 15.65
C ASN A 105 -0.38 -8.98 15.47
N TYR A 106 -0.02 -8.63 14.23
CA TYR A 106 0.68 -7.38 13.92
C TYR A 106 -0.07 -6.14 14.46
N PHE A 107 -1.38 -6.05 14.20
CA PHE A 107 -2.20 -4.91 14.65
C PHE A 107 -2.54 -4.97 16.14
N ASN A 108 -2.65 -6.16 16.73
CA ASN A 108 -3.01 -6.34 18.15
C ASN A 108 -1.81 -6.27 19.12
N THR A 109 -0.59 -6.38 18.62
CA THR A 109 0.63 -6.29 19.46
C THR A 109 0.67 -4.98 20.24
N ASN A 110 1.24 -5.01 21.45
CA ASN A 110 1.35 -3.86 22.35
C ASN A 110 -0.01 -3.21 22.66
N HIS A 111 -1.02 -4.00 23.02
CA HIS A 111 -2.36 -3.52 23.35
C HIS A 111 -3.00 -2.67 22.24
N CYS A 112 -2.90 -3.13 20.99
CA CYS A 112 -3.46 -2.41 19.83
C CYS A 112 -2.87 -1.00 19.63
N ALA A 113 -1.62 -0.77 20.02
CA ALA A 113 -0.94 0.52 19.87
C ALA A 113 -1.02 1.04 18.42
N ARG A 114 -0.82 0.16 17.43
CA ARG A 114 -0.90 0.52 16.00
C ARG A 114 -2.29 1.00 15.58
N LEU A 115 -3.34 0.34 16.07
CA LEU A 115 -4.71 0.78 15.78
C LEU A 115 -4.96 2.15 16.42
N SER A 116 -4.45 2.38 17.63
CA SER A 116 -4.58 3.67 18.32
C SER A 116 -3.86 4.78 17.54
N GLU A 117 -2.57 4.58 17.20
CA GLU A 117 -1.76 5.53 16.43
C GLU A 117 -2.41 5.87 15.07
N MET A 118 -2.89 4.85 14.36
CA MET A 118 -3.62 5.01 13.10
C MET A 118 -4.88 5.86 13.30
N THR A 119 -5.69 5.55 14.31
CA THR A 119 -6.93 6.30 14.59
C THR A 119 -6.69 7.71 15.12
N ASP A 120 -5.57 7.97 15.78
CA ASP A 120 -5.20 9.31 16.23
C ASP A 120 -4.89 10.22 15.04
N ALA A 121 -4.18 9.70 14.02
CA ALA A 121 -3.89 10.42 12.79
C ALA A 121 -5.17 10.88 12.05
N TRP A 122 -6.27 10.12 12.18
CA TRP A 122 -7.57 10.47 11.60
C TRP A 122 -8.15 11.78 12.15
N SER A 123 -7.73 12.22 13.35
CA SER A 123 -8.21 13.46 13.98
C SER A 123 -7.85 14.73 13.19
N SER A 124 -6.90 14.62 12.26
CA SER A 124 -6.57 15.69 11.31
C SER A 124 -7.76 16.00 10.38
N ILE A 125 -8.59 15.01 10.04
CA ILE A 125 -9.75 15.13 9.16
C ILE A 125 -10.95 15.65 9.98
N PRO A 126 -11.55 16.81 9.64
CA PRO A 126 -12.65 17.40 10.41
C PRO A 126 -13.82 16.42 10.65
N TYR A 127 -14.25 15.69 9.62
CA TYR A 127 -15.34 14.72 9.72
C TYR A 127 -15.10 13.63 10.79
N LEU A 128 -13.87 13.09 10.86
CA LEU A 128 -13.51 12.04 11.81
C LEU A 128 -13.21 12.63 13.20
N ARG A 129 -12.66 13.85 13.27
CA ARG A 129 -12.46 14.58 14.52
C ARG A 129 -13.76 14.76 15.29
N ASP A 130 -14.84 15.15 14.61
CA ASP A 130 -16.16 15.31 15.21
C ASP A 130 -16.75 13.98 15.72
N ARG A 131 -16.20 12.85 15.25
CA ARG A 131 -16.63 11.48 15.57
C ARG A 131 -15.58 10.71 16.38
N GLN A 132 -14.59 11.42 16.94
CA GLN A 132 -13.48 10.79 17.66
C GLN A 132 -13.95 9.96 18.87
N ALA A 133 -15.08 10.33 19.50
CA ALA A 133 -15.68 9.52 20.56
C ALA A 133 -16.06 8.11 20.06
N ILE A 134 -16.76 8.03 18.92
CA ILE A 134 -17.14 6.75 18.29
C ILE A 134 -15.89 5.93 17.95
N ILE A 135 -14.86 6.59 17.43
CA ILE A 135 -13.60 5.92 17.04
C ILE A 135 -12.88 5.36 18.27
N ARG A 136 -12.77 6.14 19.36
CA ARG A 136 -12.15 5.66 20.62
C ARG A 136 -12.93 4.51 21.24
N ASP A 137 -14.26 4.59 21.23
CA ASP A 137 -15.12 3.50 21.72
C ASP A 137 -14.91 2.24 20.86
N ALA A 138 -14.78 2.38 19.54
CA ALA A 138 -14.51 1.28 18.63
C ALA A 138 -13.14 0.62 18.87
N VAL A 139 -12.09 1.40 19.19
CA VAL A 139 -10.75 0.90 19.56
C VAL A 139 -10.80 0.17 20.91
N SER A 140 -11.45 0.74 21.92
CA SER A 140 -11.62 0.10 23.23
C SER A 140 -12.39 -1.22 23.09
N ALA A 141 -13.48 -1.21 22.33
CA ALA A 141 -14.26 -2.40 22.05
C ALA A 141 -13.44 -3.47 21.32
N HIS A 142 -12.58 -3.09 20.36
CA HIS A 142 -11.70 -4.04 19.68
C HIS A 142 -10.72 -4.70 20.65
N HIS A 143 -10.08 -3.87 21.48
CA HIS A 143 -9.11 -4.32 22.48
C HIS A 143 -9.72 -5.30 23.48
N GLU A 144 -10.97 -5.05 23.89
CA GLU A 144 -11.72 -5.91 24.80
C GLU A 144 -12.37 -7.13 24.13
N GLY A 145 -12.29 -7.25 22.80
CA GLY A 145 -12.90 -8.34 22.03
C GLY A 145 -14.40 -8.16 21.75
N HIS A 146 -14.95 -6.97 22.00
CA HIS A 146 -16.33 -6.58 21.71
C HIS A 146 -16.52 -6.20 20.22
N PHE A 147 -16.21 -7.13 19.31
CA PHE A 147 -16.27 -6.90 17.85
C PHE A 147 -17.68 -6.60 17.33
N THR A 148 -18.71 -7.04 18.05
CA THR A 148 -20.12 -6.70 17.81
C THR A 148 -20.41 -5.20 17.94
N LEU A 149 -19.55 -4.44 18.65
CA LEU A 149 -19.63 -3.00 18.75
C LEU A 149 -18.74 -2.31 17.71
N THR A 150 -17.51 -2.80 17.54
CA THR A 150 -16.53 -2.17 16.65
C THR A 150 -16.97 -2.16 15.18
N VAL A 151 -17.37 -3.31 14.64
CA VAL A 151 -17.72 -3.44 13.21
C VAL A 151 -18.87 -2.50 12.81
N PRO A 152 -20.04 -2.52 13.48
CA PRO A 152 -21.15 -1.63 13.11
C PRO A 152 -20.92 -0.17 13.50
N ALA A 153 -20.01 0.15 14.43
CA ALA A 153 -19.63 1.54 14.71
C ALA A 153 -18.80 2.15 13.58
N LEU A 154 -17.89 1.37 12.97
CA LEU A 154 -16.96 1.88 11.96
C LEU A 154 -17.49 1.83 10.52
N LEU A 155 -18.34 0.85 10.15
CA LEU A 155 -18.89 0.75 8.79
C LEU A 155 -19.62 2.04 8.33
N PRO A 156 -20.48 2.69 9.15
CA PRO A 156 -21.09 3.96 8.78
C PRO A 156 -20.10 5.12 8.65
N LEU A 157 -18.97 5.09 9.37
CA LEU A 157 -17.92 6.11 9.24
C LEU A 157 -17.26 6.03 7.87
N ALA A 158 -17.01 4.82 7.35
CA ALA A 158 -16.52 4.63 5.98
C ALA A 158 -17.47 5.23 4.93
N ASP A 159 -18.78 5.02 5.12
CA ASP A 159 -19.81 5.61 4.24
C ASP A 159 -19.79 7.13 4.28
N GLY A 160 -19.85 7.71 5.47
CA GLY A 160 -19.92 9.17 5.60
C GLY A 160 -18.64 9.87 5.20
N LEU A 161 -17.46 9.33 5.52
CA LEU A 161 -16.19 9.87 5.06
C LEU A 161 -16.06 9.79 3.54
N SER A 162 -16.52 8.71 2.91
CA SER A 162 -16.57 8.63 1.44
C SER A 162 -17.52 9.67 0.84
N ALA A 163 -18.62 10.00 1.51
CA ALA A 163 -19.51 11.06 1.07
C ALA A 163 -18.82 12.44 1.09
N GLU A 164 -17.96 12.72 2.08
CA GLU A 164 -17.13 13.94 2.10
C GLU A 164 -16.18 14.00 0.90
N ILE A 165 -15.63 12.85 0.49
CA ILE A 165 -14.74 12.78 -0.69
C ILE A 165 -15.53 13.06 -1.97
N VAL A 166 -16.65 12.37 -2.22
CA VAL A 166 -17.35 12.51 -3.52
C VAL A 166 -18.21 13.79 -3.58
N GLY A 167 -18.61 14.34 -2.43
CA GLY A 167 -19.45 15.52 -2.31
C GLY A 167 -20.95 15.22 -2.37
N ILE A 168 -21.77 16.21 -1.99
CA ILE A 168 -23.24 16.08 -1.79
C ILE A 168 -24.00 15.73 -3.09
N ALA A 169 -23.40 15.93 -4.27
CA ALA A 169 -24.04 15.79 -5.58
C ALA A 169 -24.34 14.34 -6.03
N VAL A 170 -24.06 13.33 -5.20
CA VAL A 170 -23.96 11.92 -5.64
C VAL A 170 -25.27 11.14 -5.52
N GLY A 171 -26.31 11.71 -4.89
CA GLY A 171 -27.61 11.06 -4.72
C GLY A 171 -27.53 9.70 -3.98
N ASN A 172 -28.52 8.81 -4.19
CA ASN A 172 -28.62 7.48 -3.56
C ASN A 172 -27.55 6.45 -4.02
N ARG A 173 -26.43 6.89 -4.61
CA ARG A 173 -25.37 5.98 -5.06
C ARG A 173 -24.49 5.55 -3.88
N ASN A 174 -23.96 4.32 -3.94
CA ASN A 174 -22.99 3.84 -2.97
C ASN A 174 -21.69 4.65 -3.11
N VAL A 175 -21.48 5.59 -2.19
CA VAL A 175 -20.36 6.54 -2.21
C VAL A 175 -19.00 5.86 -2.05
N VAL A 176 -18.91 4.78 -1.27
CA VAL A 176 -17.65 4.04 -1.09
C VAL A 176 -17.21 3.35 -2.38
N LYS A 177 -18.17 2.75 -3.11
CA LYS A 177 -17.88 2.21 -4.45
C LYS A 177 -17.48 3.29 -5.44
N ALA A 178 -18.05 4.49 -5.33
CA ALA A 178 -17.67 5.61 -6.19
C ALA A 178 -16.21 6.04 -5.93
N VAL A 179 -15.82 6.20 -4.66
CA VAL A 179 -14.42 6.46 -4.26
C VAL A 179 -13.50 5.36 -4.78
N ALA A 180 -13.88 4.10 -4.62
CA ALA A 180 -13.05 2.97 -5.03
C ALA A 180 -12.83 2.89 -6.55
N ARG A 181 -13.87 3.17 -7.34
CA ARG A 181 -13.78 3.23 -8.81
C ARG A 181 -12.93 4.40 -9.28
N ASP A 182 -13.13 5.56 -8.68
CA ASP A 182 -12.38 6.77 -8.99
C ASP A 182 -10.89 6.56 -8.70
N TRP A 183 -10.55 5.99 -7.55
CA TRP A 183 -9.17 5.68 -7.20
C TRP A 183 -8.53 4.69 -8.19
N LYS A 184 -9.24 3.60 -8.52
CA LYS A 184 -8.80 2.62 -9.53
C LYS A 184 -8.62 3.20 -10.94
N GLN A 185 -9.31 4.30 -11.27
CA GLN A 185 -9.15 4.96 -12.57
C GLN A 185 -7.96 5.93 -12.59
N ARG A 186 -7.64 6.55 -11.45
CA ARG A 186 -6.54 7.52 -11.32
C ARG A 186 -5.20 6.84 -11.13
N GLU A 187 -5.16 5.75 -10.38
CA GLU A 187 -3.92 5.03 -10.08
C GLU A 187 -3.75 3.78 -10.93
N ALA A 188 -2.58 3.66 -11.55
CA ALA A 188 -2.16 2.42 -12.21
C ALA A 188 -1.69 1.37 -11.18
N GLU A 189 -1.51 1.78 -9.93
CA GLU A 189 -1.04 0.91 -8.87
C GLU A 189 -2.01 -0.21 -8.56
N VAL A 190 -1.41 -1.36 -8.32
CA VAL A 190 -2.05 -2.62 -8.01
C VAL A 190 -2.93 -2.49 -6.76
N TRP A 191 -2.53 -1.68 -5.76
CA TRP A 191 -3.29 -1.45 -4.53
C TRP A 191 -4.66 -0.79 -4.73
N ALA A 192 -4.79 0.13 -5.68
CA ALA A 192 -6.09 0.74 -6.02
C ALA A 192 -7.07 -0.31 -6.58
N LYS A 193 -6.55 -1.32 -7.28
CA LYS A 193 -7.34 -2.47 -7.75
C LYS A 193 -7.77 -3.38 -6.59
N VAL A 194 -6.94 -3.57 -5.54
CA VAL A 194 -7.32 -4.35 -4.32
C VAL A 194 -8.53 -3.70 -3.73
N PHE A 195 -8.39 -2.39 -3.49
CA PHE A 195 -9.35 -1.63 -2.75
C PHE A 195 -10.70 -1.68 -3.45
N ALA A 196 -10.72 -1.44 -4.76
CA ALA A 196 -11.92 -1.60 -5.55
C ALA A 196 -12.51 -3.02 -5.50
N ASP A 197 -11.69 -4.06 -5.64
CA ASP A 197 -12.19 -5.44 -5.65
C ASP A 197 -12.81 -5.85 -4.31
N VAL A 198 -12.10 -5.61 -3.20
CA VAL A 198 -12.59 -5.92 -1.85
C VAL A 198 -13.82 -5.08 -1.48
N VAL A 199 -13.82 -3.78 -1.81
CA VAL A 199 -14.99 -2.92 -1.59
C VAL A 199 -16.18 -3.41 -2.40
N GLU A 200 -16.01 -3.71 -3.69
CA GLU A 200 -17.14 -4.05 -4.57
C GLU A 200 -17.67 -5.46 -4.38
N ASN A 201 -16.79 -6.43 -4.12
CA ASN A 201 -17.09 -7.86 -4.14
C ASN A 201 -17.15 -8.51 -2.75
N VAL A 202 -16.67 -7.82 -1.69
CA VAL A 202 -16.77 -8.31 -0.31
C VAL A 202 -17.64 -7.38 0.54
N ILE A 203 -17.13 -6.17 0.84
CA ILE A 203 -17.71 -5.31 1.88
C ILE A 203 -19.04 -4.70 1.42
N TYR A 204 -19.09 -4.17 0.21
CA TYR A 204 -20.28 -3.55 -0.37
C TYR A 204 -20.91 -4.37 -1.49
N LYS A 205 -20.61 -5.68 -1.56
CA LYS A 205 -21.30 -6.58 -2.50
C LYS A 205 -22.80 -6.42 -2.34
N ARG A 206 -23.51 -6.31 -3.47
CA ARG A 206 -24.98 -6.27 -3.44
C ARG A 206 -25.46 -7.55 -2.78
N TYR A 207 -26.35 -7.41 -1.83
CA TYR A 207 -26.87 -8.51 -1.03
C TYR A 207 -28.38 -8.51 -1.12
N ASP A 208 -28.95 -9.60 -1.64
CA ASP A 208 -30.40 -9.83 -1.65
C ASP A 208 -30.77 -10.80 -0.52
N PHE A 209 -31.68 -10.36 0.37
CA PHE A 209 -32.12 -11.09 1.56
C PHE A 209 -32.74 -12.46 1.27
N GLY A 210 -33.18 -12.71 0.04
CA GLY A 210 -33.81 -13.98 -0.34
C GLY A 210 -32.87 -14.99 -1.00
N ASN A 211 -31.74 -14.56 -1.57
CA ASN A 211 -31.08 -15.31 -2.63
C ASN A 211 -29.57 -15.52 -2.46
N ASP A 212 -28.91 -14.72 -1.61
CA ASP A 212 -27.45 -14.75 -1.51
C ASP A 212 -27.00 -15.25 -0.13
N PRO A 213 -25.96 -16.10 -0.02
CA PRO A 213 -25.17 -16.17 1.19
C PRO A 213 -24.38 -14.86 1.32
N ALA A 214 -24.58 -14.13 2.41
CA ALA A 214 -23.85 -12.90 2.65
C ALA A 214 -22.35 -13.20 2.81
N PRO A 215 -21.44 -12.43 2.18
CA PRO A 215 -20.04 -12.43 2.57
C PRO A 215 -19.88 -12.14 4.07
N TYR A 216 -18.84 -12.71 4.67
CA TYR A 216 -18.52 -12.59 6.10
C TYR A 216 -18.44 -11.11 6.59
N LEU A 217 -18.08 -10.17 5.70
CA LEU A 217 -17.99 -8.74 6.00
C LEU A 217 -18.94 -7.88 5.16
N ASN A 218 -20.13 -8.37 4.81
CA ASN A 218 -21.06 -7.59 4.00
C ASN A 218 -21.75 -6.48 4.80
N ARG A 219 -21.43 -5.21 4.51
CA ARG A 219 -22.00 -4.03 5.16
C ARG A 219 -23.53 -3.99 5.16
N HIS A 220 -24.17 -4.35 4.04
CA HIS A 220 -25.63 -4.32 3.94
C HIS A 220 -26.25 -5.40 4.83
N GLY A 221 -25.74 -6.62 4.74
CA GLY A 221 -26.19 -7.73 5.58
C GLY A 221 -25.97 -7.49 7.07
N ILE A 222 -24.80 -6.99 7.47
CA ILE A 222 -24.45 -6.69 8.87
C ILE A 222 -25.39 -5.63 9.45
N LEU A 223 -25.50 -4.47 8.79
CA LEU A 223 -26.28 -3.34 9.31
C LEU A 223 -27.80 -3.58 9.26
N HIS A 224 -28.26 -4.60 8.53
CA HIS A 224 -29.64 -5.08 8.56
C HIS A 224 -29.83 -6.37 9.37
N GLY A 225 -28.83 -6.81 10.13
CA GLY A 225 -28.93 -7.96 11.05
C GLY A 225 -29.08 -9.33 10.37
N ARG A 226 -28.67 -9.45 9.11
CA ARG A 226 -28.74 -10.69 8.32
C ARG A 226 -27.47 -11.52 8.36
N VAL A 227 -26.34 -10.92 8.73
CA VAL A 227 -25.08 -11.61 9.00
C VAL A 227 -24.92 -11.66 10.51
N PRO A 228 -25.04 -12.80 11.18
CA PRO A 228 -24.93 -12.88 12.64
C PRO A 228 -23.50 -13.14 13.13
N ASP A 229 -22.63 -13.68 12.27
CA ASP A 229 -21.29 -14.18 12.57
C ASP A 229 -20.17 -13.23 12.12
N TYR A 230 -20.49 -11.95 11.83
CA TYR A 230 -19.50 -10.95 11.43
C TYR A 230 -18.51 -10.57 12.53
N ALA A 231 -18.85 -10.85 13.79
CA ALA A 231 -18.20 -10.32 14.98
C ALA A 231 -16.93 -11.11 15.32
N ASP A 232 -15.92 -10.99 14.46
CA ASP A 232 -14.61 -11.57 14.68
C ASP A 232 -13.48 -10.52 14.63
N LYS A 233 -12.33 -10.93 15.16
CA LYS A 233 -11.12 -10.10 15.26
C LYS A 233 -10.63 -9.62 13.90
N LEU A 234 -10.65 -10.48 12.88
CA LEU A 234 -10.16 -10.15 11.54
C LEU A 234 -11.05 -9.10 10.89
N ASN A 235 -12.37 -9.28 10.97
CA ASN A 235 -13.34 -8.32 10.44
C ASN A 235 -13.23 -6.97 11.10
N SER A 236 -13.02 -6.95 12.41
CA SER A 236 -12.80 -5.71 13.12
C SER A 236 -11.57 -4.95 12.58
N ILE A 237 -10.44 -5.63 12.33
CA ILE A 237 -9.24 -5.00 11.74
C ILE A 237 -9.50 -4.58 10.30
N ARG A 238 -10.15 -5.42 9.48
CA ARG A 238 -10.50 -5.08 8.09
C ARG A 238 -11.32 -3.81 7.99
N VAL A 239 -12.25 -3.57 8.92
CA VAL A 239 -13.05 -2.33 8.92
C VAL A 239 -12.23 -1.12 9.39
N PHE A 240 -11.31 -1.28 10.35
CA PHE A 240 -10.34 -0.22 10.65
C PHE A 240 -9.52 0.16 9.42
N LEU A 241 -9.01 -0.84 8.69
CA LEU A 241 -8.22 -0.64 7.48
C LEU A 241 -9.03 -0.03 6.33
N LEU A 242 -10.33 -0.35 6.23
CA LEU A 242 -11.24 0.29 5.29
C LEU A 242 -11.35 1.80 5.58
N VAL A 243 -11.62 2.17 6.83
CA VAL A 243 -11.73 3.58 7.23
C VAL A 243 -10.40 4.29 7.03
N ASP A 244 -9.29 3.63 7.38
CA ASP A 244 -7.93 4.16 7.18
C ASP A 244 -7.62 4.45 5.71
N ALA A 245 -7.95 3.52 4.82
CA ALA A 245 -7.74 3.70 3.39
C ALA A 245 -8.56 4.87 2.83
N ILE A 246 -9.81 5.02 3.28
CA ILE A 246 -10.65 6.16 2.87
C ILE A 246 -10.12 7.47 3.47
N ALA A 247 -9.63 7.46 4.72
CA ALA A 247 -9.02 8.61 5.36
C ALA A 247 -7.78 9.10 4.60
N TYR A 248 -6.94 8.18 4.16
CA TYR A 248 -5.81 8.47 3.29
C TYR A 248 -6.24 9.19 2.00
N LEU A 249 -7.23 8.64 1.28
CA LEU A 249 -7.77 9.26 0.06
C LEU A 249 -8.40 10.63 0.30
N CYS A 250 -9.01 10.83 1.47
CA CYS A 250 -9.55 12.13 1.87
C CYS A 250 -8.43 13.18 2.01
N LEU A 251 -7.33 12.82 2.68
CA LEU A 251 -6.18 13.69 2.87
C LEU A 251 -5.49 14.01 1.55
N GLU A 252 -5.27 13.02 0.68
CA GLU A 252 -4.73 13.25 -0.67
C GLU A 252 -5.57 14.27 -1.45
N LYS A 253 -6.91 14.11 -1.44
CA LYS A 253 -7.80 15.03 -2.12
C LYS A 253 -7.73 16.45 -1.56
N GLN A 254 -7.60 16.60 -0.25
CA GLN A 254 -7.42 17.91 0.40
C GLN A 254 -6.10 18.57 0.00
N GLN A 255 -5.02 17.80 -0.15
CA GLN A 255 -3.72 18.30 -0.60
C GLN A 255 -3.73 18.72 -2.09
N GLN A 256 -4.48 17.99 -2.92
CA GLN A 256 -4.68 18.31 -4.34
C GLN A 256 -5.61 19.52 -4.56
N THR A 257 -6.35 19.95 -3.53
CA THR A 257 -7.24 21.11 -3.57
C THR A 257 -6.75 22.19 -2.57
N PRO A 258 -5.62 22.89 -2.81
CA PRO A 258 -5.19 23.94 -1.89
C PRO A 258 -6.09 25.18 -2.06
N LEU A 259 -6.74 25.60 -0.98
CA LEU A 259 -7.18 26.98 -0.67
C LEU A 259 -7.34 27.94 -1.89
N SER A 260 -8.26 27.64 -2.81
CA SER A 260 -8.74 28.59 -3.82
C SER A 260 -10.26 28.75 -3.79
N ALA A 261 -10.86 28.50 -2.63
CA ALA A 261 -12.26 28.74 -2.37
C ALA A 261 -12.45 29.18 -0.92
N SER A 262 -12.09 30.42 -0.62
CA SER A 262 -12.84 31.19 0.37
C SER A 262 -13.63 32.25 -0.41
N PRO A 263 -14.94 32.40 -0.15
CA PRO A 263 -15.77 33.41 -0.79
C PRO A 263 -15.30 34.83 -0.47
#